data_AF-A8ZNB3-F1
#
_entry.id   AF-A8ZNB3-F1
#
_cell.length_a   1.000
_cell.length_b   1.000
_cell.length_c   1.000
_cell.angle_alpha   90.00
_cell.angle_beta   90.00
_cell.angle_gamma   90.00
#
_symmetry.space_group_name_H-M   'P 1'
#
loop_
_entity.id
_entity.type
_entity.pdbx_description
1 polymer ?
#
loop_
_entity_poly.entity_id
_entity_poly.type
_entity_poly.pdbx_seq_one_letter_code
_entity_poly.pdbx_strand_id
1 'polypeptide(L)' 'MLVDVCQTLRWETPVYTMVSSDEWFICECELSVLGQQLEGSGVAKKKKLAKSIAAREILEQLRERGQQQLQEWLERAT' A
#
# COMPACT_ATOMS: atom_id res chain seq x y z
N MET A 1 2.31 10.22 3.26
CA MET A 1 1.51 9.48 2.25
C MET A 1 2.37 8.34 1.68
N LEU A 2 1.79 7.28 1.12
CA LEU A 2 2.56 6.13 0.58
C LEU A 2 3.67 6.57 -0.40
N VAL A 3 3.38 7.55 -1.25
CA VAL A 3 4.37 8.14 -2.19
C VAL A 3 5.60 8.68 -1.48
N ASP A 4 5.43 9.38 -0.36
CA ASP A 4 6.56 9.96 0.40
C ASP A 4 7.45 8.86 0.99
N VAL A 5 6.82 7.75 1.44
CA VAL A 5 7.53 6.57 1.94
C VAL A 5 8.35 5.94 0.82
N CYS A 6 7.73 5.70 -0.34
CA CYS A 6 8.43 5.16 -1.51
C CYS A 6 9.60 6.04 -1.94
N GLN A 7 9.43 7.37 -1.99
CA GLN A 7 10.51 8.29 -2.33
C GLN A 7 11.65 8.29 -1.31
N THR A 8 11.32 8.31 -0.01
CA THR A 8 12.30 8.28 1.07
C THR A 8 13.14 7.01 1.04
N LEU A 9 12.51 5.87 0.75
CA LEU A 9 13.14 4.55 0.71
C LEU A 9 13.68 4.19 -0.68
N ARG A 10 13.56 5.09 -1.67
CA ARG A 10 13.94 4.91 -3.08
C ARG A 10 13.30 3.68 -3.73
N TRP A 11 12.06 3.39 -3.35
CA TRP A 11 11.24 2.39 -4.01
C TRP A 11 10.60 2.95 -5.27
N GLU A 12 10.09 2.04 -6.10
CA GLU A 12 9.28 2.42 -7.26
C GLU A 12 8.04 3.20 -6.81
N THR A 13 7.57 4.09 -7.68
CA THR A 13 6.40 4.91 -7.38
C THR A 13 5.14 4.04 -7.49
N PRO A 14 4.25 4.07 -6.50
CA PRO A 14 3.00 3.29 -6.55
C PRO A 14 2.12 3.76 -7.71
N VAL A 15 1.55 2.79 -8.43
CA VAL A 15 0.60 3.02 -9.52
C VAL A 15 -0.80 3.09 -8.94
N TYR A 16 -1.63 3.99 -9.47
CA TYR A 16 -3.02 4.14 -9.04
C TYR A 16 -3.95 4.10 -10.25
N THR A 17 -4.96 3.23 -10.17
CA THR A 17 -6.03 3.14 -11.16
C THR A 17 -7.33 3.58 -10.50
N MET A 18 -8.04 4.53 -11.10
CA MET A 18 -9.26 5.10 -10.54
C MET A 18 -10.43 4.82 -11.46
N VAL A 19 -11.47 4.19 -10.91
CA VAL A 19 -12.76 3.99 -11.55
C VAL A 19 -13.81 4.81 -10.77
N SER A 20 -14.75 5.41 -11.49
CA SER A 20 -15.86 6.15 -10.87
C SER A 20 -17.19 5.60 -11.36
N SER A 21 -18.10 5.42 -10.42
CA SER A 21 -19.54 5.22 -10.65
C SER A 21 -20.29 6.48 -10.18
N ASP A 22 -21.61 6.52 -10.37
CA ASP A 22 -22.43 7.70 -10.03
C ASP A 22 -22.34 8.12 -8.56
N GLU A 23 -22.13 7.16 -7.64
CA GLU A 23 -22.11 7.41 -6.20
C GLU A 23 -20.74 7.22 -5.53
N TRP A 24 -19.81 6.54 -6.21
CA TRP A 24 -18.59 6.02 -5.59
C TRP A 24 -17.37 6.17 -6.48
N PHE A 25 -16.23 6.37 -5.84
CA PHE A 25 -14.91 6.26 -6.44
C PHE A 25 -14.24 5.01 -5.89
N ILE A 26 -13.73 4.19 -6.79
CA ILE A 26 -12.97 2.98 -6.52
C ILE A 26 -11.56 3.24 -7.00
N CYS A 27 -10.59 3.10 -6.10
CA CYS A 27 -9.18 3.27 -6.41
C CYS A 27 -8.45 1.97 -6.10
N GLU A 28 -7.75 1.46 -7.11
CA GLU A 28 -6.75 0.41 -6.93
C GLU A 28 -5.36 1.05 -6.86
N CYS A 29 -4.50 0.49 -6.03
CA CYS A 29 -3.12 0.89 -5.87
C CYS A 29 -2.23 -0.34 -5.96
N GLU A 30 -1.16 -0.24 -6.73
CA GLU A 30 -0.19 -1.31 -6.92
C GLU A 30 1.21 -0.81 -6.58
N LEU A 31 2.01 -1.64 -5.90
CA LEU A 31 3.39 -1.33 -5.54
C LEU A 31 4.29 -2.56 -5.65
N SER A 32 5.31 -2.47 -6.51
CA SER A 32 6.42 -3.42 -6.57
C SER A 32 7.48 -3.05 -5.53
N VAL A 33 7.74 -3.92 -4.55
CA VAL A 33 8.70 -3.63 -3.47
C VAL A 33 9.31 -4.91 -2.90
N LEU A 34 10.63 -4.92 -2.68
CA LEU A 34 11.38 -6.08 -2.14
C LEU A 34 11.12 -7.39 -2.90
N GLY A 35 10.91 -7.33 -4.21
CA GLY A 35 10.60 -8.50 -5.05
C GLY A 35 9.17 -9.03 -4.89
N GLN A 36 8.26 -8.27 -4.28
CA GLN A 36 6.85 -8.61 -4.10
C GLN A 36 5.97 -7.54 -4.76
N GLN A 37 4.83 -7.97 -5.31
CA GLN A 37 3.75 -7.09 -5.74
C GLN A 37 2.76 -6.94 -4.57
N LEU A 38 2.46 -5.71 -4.18
CA LEU A 38 1.42 -5.38 -3.21
C LEU A 38 0.28 -4.67 -3.91
N GLU A 39 -0.94 -4.98 -3.49
CA GLU A 39 -2.17 -4.40 -4.02
C GLU A 39 -3.01 -3.86 -2.86
N GLY A 40 -3.62 -2.70 -3.04
CA GLY A 40 -4.52 -2.10 -2.07
C GLY A 40 -5.68 -1.41 -2.77
N SER A 41 -6.86 -1.48 -2.17
CA SER A 41 -8.11 -1.02 -2.74
C SER A 41 -8.76 0.04 -1.84
N GLY A 42 -9.54 0.92 -2.44
CA GLY A 42 -10.21 1.97 -1.67
C GLY A 42 -11.48 2.45 -2.33
N VAL A 43 -12.59 2.38 -1.59
CA VAL A 43 -13.90 2.84 -2.05
C VAL A 43 -14.38 4.00 -1.19
N ALA A 44 -14.75 5.11 -1.83
CA ALA A 44 -15.27 6.28 -1.12
C ALA A 44 -16.10 7.22 -1.99
N LYS A 45 -16.90 8.09 -1.37
CA LYS A 45 -17.65 9.17 -2.05
C LYS A 45 -16.78 10.30 -2.62
N LYS A 46 -15.46 10.28 -2.39
CA LYS A 46 -14.50 11.29 -2.89
C LYS A 46 -13.24 10.61 -3.42
N LYS A 47 -12.79 11.00 -4.62
CA LYS A 47 -11.55 10.51 -5.27
C LYS A 47 -10.33 10.48 -4.34
N LYS A 48 -10.08 11.59 -3.64
CA LYS A 48 -8.92 11.72 -2.73
C LYS A 48 -9.00 10.74 -1.56
N LEU A 49 -10.21 10.46 -1.06
CA LEU A 49 -10.41 9.52 0.04
C LEU A 49 -10.23 8.08 -0.43
N ALA A 50 -10.82 7.71 -1.58
CA ALA A 50 -10.62 6.39 -2.19
C ALA A 50 -9.13 6.09 -2.39
N LYS A 51 -8.39 7.04 -2.97
CA LYS A 51 -6.93 6.93 -3.12
C LYS A 51 -6.19 6.80 -1.80
N SER A 52 -6.59 7.55 -0.77
CA SER A 52 -5.97 7.48 0.56
C SER A 52 -6.23 6.16 1.26
N ILE A 53 -7.38 5.52 1.03
CA ILE A 53 -7.72 4.21 1.59
C ILE A 53 -6.86 3.14 0.91
N ALA A 54 -6.80 3.12 -0.42
CA ALA A 54 -5.96 2.18 -1.17
C ALA A 54 -4.47 2.26 -0.76
N ALA A 55 -3.96 3.48 -0.60
CA ALA A 55 -2.59 3.70 -0.12
C ALA A 55 -2.37 3.22 1.32
N ARG A 56 -3.38 3.32 2.19
CA ARG A 56 -3.29 2.88 3.58
C ARG A 56 -3.23 1.35 3.67
N GLU A 57 -4.00 0.65 2.85
CA GLU A 57 -3.99 -0.82 2.82
C GLU A 57 -2.58 -1.37 2.50
N ILE A 58 -1.89 -0.80 1.52
CA ILE A 58 -0.48 -1.16 1.23
C ILE A 58 0.45 -0.85 2.41
N LEU A 59 0.28 0.30 3.07
CA LEU A 59 1.10 0.66 4.24
C LEU A 59 0.88 -0.31 5.41
N GLU A 60 -0.34 -0.78 5.61
CA GLU A 60 -0.67 -1.78 6.63
C GLU A 60 -0.01 -3.12 6.31
N GLN A 61 -0.09 -3.59 5.05
CA GLN A 61 0.61 -4.79 4.60
C GLN A 61 2.13 -4.70 4.79
N LEU A 62 2.74 -3.56 4.44
CA LEU A 62 4.18 -3.33 4.65
C LEU A 62 4.55 -3.41 6.13
N ARG A 63 3.73 -2.81 7.01
CA ARG A 63 3.95 -2.86 8.47
C ARG A 63 3.88 -4.29 8.99
N GLU A 64 2.87 -5.05 8.58
CA GLU A 64 2.67 -6.44 9.00
C GLU A 64 3.82 -7.34 8.55
N ARG A 65 4.25 -7.22 7.29
CA ARG A 65 5.40 -7.96 6.75
C ARG A 65 6.70 -7.63 7.49
N GLY A 66 6.93 -6.35 7.78
CA GLY A 66 8.10 -5.93 8.56
C GLY A 66 8.11 -6.53 9.97
N GLN A 67 6.95 -6.65 10.61
CA GLN A 67 6.81 -7.29 11.92
C GLN A 67 7.08 -8.81 11.85
N GLN A 68 6.54 -9.49 10.84
CA GLN A 68 6.75 -10.92 10.62
C GLN A 68 8.25 -11.23 10.40
N GLN A 69 8.92 -10.48 9.53
CA GLN A 69 10.35 -10.66 9.27
C GLN A 69 11.20 -10.45 10.52
N LEU A 70 10.84 -9.48 11.37
CA LEU A 70 11.54 -9.25 12.63
C LEU A 70 11.35 -10.41 13.61
N GLN A 71 10.13 -10.95 13.72
CA GLN A 71 9.84 -12.11 14.57
C GLN A 71 10.62 -13.35 14.12
N GLU A 72 10.58 -13.66 12.82
CA GLU A 72 11.35 -14.78 12.24
C GLU A 72 12.86 -14.63 12.49
N TRP A 73 13.39 -13.41 12.39
CA TRP A 73 14.80 -13.14 12.66
C TRP A 73 15.15 -13.40 14.14
N LEU A 74 14.31 -12.94 15.06
CA LEU A 74 14.50 -13.14 16.51
C LEU A 74 14.45 -14.62 16.89
N GLU A 75 13.49 -15.38 16.34
CA GLU A 75 13.35 -16.82 16.60
C GLU A 75 14.56 -17.62 16.10
N ARG A 76 15.16 -17.22 14.96
CA ARG A 76 16.36 -17.88 14.41
C ARG A 76 17.66 -17.53 15.14
N ALA A 77 17.66 -16.45 15.91
CA ALA A 77 18.82 -15.98 16.66
C ALA A 77 18.90 -16.55 18.09
N THR A 78 17.90 -17.34 18.49
CA THR A 78 17.80 -17.99 19.81
C THR A 78 18.06 -19.49 19.68
#